data_AF-A0A1G1LNN7-F1
#
_entry.id   AF-A0A1G1LNN7-F1
#
_cell.length_a   1.000
_cell.length_b   1.000
_cell.length_c   1.000
_cell.angle_alpha   90.00
_cell.angle_beta   90.00
_cell.angle_gamma   90.00
#
_symmetry.space_group_name_H-M   'P 1'
#
loop_
_entity.id
_entity.type
_entity.pdbx_description
1 polymer ?
#
loop_
_entity_poly.entity_id
_entity_poly.type
_entity_poly.pdbx_seq_one_letter_code
_entity_poly.pdbx_strand_id
1 'polypeptide(L)' 'MKLRVYLDTSVFSAFYDTRHADRKVETERFWKKWSTFEVSSSEVARREISLTPGAELRSKMLELLI' A
#
# COMPACT_ATOMS: atom_id res chain seq x y z
N MET A 1 -17.82 -14.71 4.64
CA MET A 1 -17.69 -13.29 4.27
C MET A 1 -16.28 -12.84 4.62
N LYS A 2 -15.59 -12.14 3.71
CA LYS A 2 -14.30 -11.50 4.02
C LYS A 2 -14.55 -10.11 4.57
N LEU A 3 -13.68 -9.64 5.46
CA LEU A 3 -13.73 -8.25 5.94
C LEU A 3 -13.27 -7.34 4.79
N ARG A 4 -14.04 -6.28 4.52
CA ARG A 4 -13.65 -5.27 3.53
C ARG A 4 -12.71 -4.25 4.17
N VAL A 5 -11.55 -4.03 3.55
CA VAL A 5 -10.51 -3.13 4.04
C VAL A 5 -10.21 -2.10 2.96
N TYR A 6 -10.36 -0.82 3.30
CA TYR A 6 -9.94 0.28 2.45
C TYR A 6 -8.49 0.65 2.76
N LEU A 7 -7.67 0.83 1.74
CA LEU A 7 -6.29 1.29 1.86
C LEU A 7 -6.14 2.72 1.42
N ASP A 8 -5.54 3.50 2.30
CA ASP A 8 -5.05 4.84 2.01
C ASP A 8 -3.66 4.79 1.35
N THR A 9 -3.29 5.88 0.65
CA THR A 9 -1.98 6.03 -0.01
C THR A 9 -0.81 5.76 0.92
N SER A 10 -0.94 6.18 2.18
CA SER A 10 0.09 5.99 3.19
C SER A 10 0.50 4.52 3.39
N VAL A 11 -0.42 3.57 3.20
CA VAL A 11 -0.15 2.13 3.36
C VAL A 11 0.83 1.63 2.30
N PHE A 12 0.68 2.06 1.05
CA PHE A 12 1.57 1.67 -0.05
C PHE A 12 2.98 2.18 0.15
N SER A 13 3.12 3.43 0.61
CA SER A 13 4.43 4.00 0.94
C SER A 13 5.08 3.33 2.16
N ALA A 14 4.28 2.99 3.18
CA ALA A 14 4.75 2.33 4.39
C ALA A 14 5.35 0.95 4.12
N PHE A 15 4.85 0.23 3.12
CA PHE A 15 5.38 -1.08 2.70
C PHE A 15 6.85 -1.01 2.28
N TYR A 16 7.31 0.13 1.75
CA TYR A 16 8.69 0.35 1.31
C TYR A 16 9.50 1.28 2.21
N ASP A 17 8.90 1.86 3.26
CA ASP A 17 9.54 2.91 4.07
C ASP A 17 10.54 2.34 5.09
N THR A 18 11.82 2.40 4.76
CA THR A 18 12.90 1.93 5.64
C THR A 18 13.19 2.86 6.81
N ARG A 19 12.69 4.11 6.81
CA ARG A 19 12.89 5.07 7.90
C ARG A 19 12.08 4.71 9.14
N HIS A 20 10.99 3.97 8.96
CA HIS A 20 10.09 3.51 10.01
C HIS A 20 9.93 1.99 9.94
N ALA A 21 10.96 1.28 10.39
CA ALA A 21 11.06 -0.18 10.29
C ALA A 21 9.86 -0.91 10.92
N ASP A 22 9.38 -0.46 12.08
CA ASP A 22 8.22 -1.08 12.74
C ASP A 22 6.96 -0.99 11.88
N ARG A 23 6.71 0.20 11.30
CA ARG A 23 5.56 0.42 10.42
C ARG A 23 5.65 -0.47 9.18
N LYS A 24 6.83 -0.55 8.57
CA LYS A 24 7.10 -1.43 7.43
C LYS A 24 6.83 -2.89 7.74
N VAL A 25 7.35 -3.38 8.87
CA VAL A 25 7.16 -4.78 9.31
C VAL A 25 5.67 -5.09 9.51
N GLU A 26 4.91 -4.19 10.12
CA GLU A 26 3.47 -4.38 10.30
C GLU A 26 2.70 -4.34 8.97
N THR A 27 3.05 -3.42 8.06
CA THR A 27 2.46 -3.37 6.72
C THR A 27 2.78 -4.64 5.92
N GLU A 28 4.00 -5.16 5.99
CA GLU A 28 4.39 -6.43 5.37
C GLU A 28 3.63 -7.63 5.97
N ARG A 29 3.44 -7.66 7.29
CA ARG A 29 2.65 -8.69 7.98
C ARG A 29 1.19 -8.66 7.56
N PHE A 30 0.61 -7.46 7.40
CA PHE A 30 -0.72 -7.29 6.84
C PHE A 30 -0.79 -7.82 5.40
N TRP A 31 0.17 -7.47 4.55
CA TRP A 31 0.21 -7.89 3.14
C TRP A 31 0.28 -9.42 2.98
N LYS A 32 0.96 -10.14 3.88
CA LYS A 32 0.97 -11.62 3.87
C LYS A 32 -0.41 -12.24 4.10
N LYS A 33 -1.34 -11.49 4.70
CA LYS A 33 -2.72 -11.91 4.97
C LYS A 33 -3.71 -11.30 3.98
N TRP A 34 -3.24 -10.66 2.92
CA TRP A 34 -4.07 -9.92 1.95
C TRP A 34 -5.28 -10.70 1.44
N SER A 35 -5.06 -11.97 1.09
CA SER A 35 -6.10 -12.85 0.54
C SER A 35 -7.26 -13.13 1.50
N THR A 36 -7.10 -12.82 2.80
CA THR A 36 -8.16 -12.97 3.82
C THR A 36 -9.14 -11.79 3.81
N PHE A 37 -8.78 -10.67 3.17
CA PHE A 37 -9.58 -9.46 3.09
C PHE A 37 -10.15 -9.26 1.68
N GLU A 38 -11.21 -8.47 1.60
CA GLU A 38 -11.64 -7.83 0.35
C GLU A 38 -11.06 -6.42 0.36
N VAL A 39 -9.96 -6.23 -0.37
CA VAL A 39 -9.18 -4.99 -0.29
C VAL A 39 -9.56 -4.06 -1.43
N SER A 40 -9.70 -2.77 -1.13
CA SER A 40 -9.94 -1.73 -2.11
C SER A 40 -9.09 -0.48 -1.82
N SER A 41 -8.88 0.34 -2.85
CA SER A 41 -8.34 1.69 -2.73
C SER A 41 -9.15 2.63 -3.63
N SER A 42 -8.92 3.93 -3.53
CA SER A 42 -9.58 4.92 -4.38
C SER A 42 -8.72 5.37 -5.57
N GLU A 43 -9.37 5.90 -6.60
CA GLU A 43 -8.67 6.62 -7.69
C GLU A 43 -7.87 7.82 -7.16
N VAL A 44 -8.30 8.41 -6.03
CA VAL A 44 -7.55 9.46 -5.35
C VAL A 44 -6.21 8.91 -4.87
N ALA A 45 -6.19 7.73 -4.24
CA ALA A 45 -4.96 7.09 -3.80
C ALA A 45 -4.03 6.78 -4.97
N ARG A 46 -4.57 6.26 -6.08
CA ARG A 46 -3.81 6.04 -7.32
C ARG A 46 -3.18 7.33 -7.86
N ARG A 47 -3.91 8.45 -7.82
CA ARG A 47 -3.41 9.75 -8.24
C ARG A 47 -2.29 10.26 -7.34
N GLU A 48 -2.42 10.12 -6.02
CA GLU A 48 -1.39 10.52 -5.06
C GLU A 48 -0.10 9.70 -5.23
N ILE A 49 -0.21 8.38 -5.43
CA ILE A 49 0.94 7.53 -5.74
C ILE A 49 1.62 8.01 -7.03
N SER A 50 0.84 8.33 -8.06
CA SER A 50 1.35 8.80 -9.36
C SER A 50 2.14 10.11 -9.25
N LEU A 51 1.79 10.97 -8.30
CA LEU A 51 2.46 12.24 -8.02
C LEU A 51 3.65 12.09 -7.04
N THR A 52 3.89 10.90 -6.49
CA THR A 52 4.99 10.67 -5.55
C THR A 52 6.34 10.80 -6.26
N PRO A 53 7.31 11.57 -5.69
CA PRO A 53 8.66 11.67 -6.22
C PRO A 53 9.40 10.32 -6.22
N GLY A 54 10.26 10.11 -7.21
CA GLY A 54 11.05 8.88 -7.35
C GLY A 54 10.34 7.83 -8.21
N ALA A 55 10.80 7.68 -9.45
CA ALA A 55 10.18 6.81 -10.45
C ALA A 55 10.13 5.33 -10.00
N GLU A 56 11.19 4.85 -9.34
CA GLU A 56 11.26 3.47 -8.85
C GLU A 56 10.25 3.19 -7.75
N LEU A 57 10.21 4.04 -6.71
CA LEU A 57 9.24 3.91 -5.61
C LEU A 57 7.80 4.01 -6.12
N ARG A 58 7.54 4.95 -7.03
CA ARG A 58 6.24 5.10 -7.69
C ARG A 58 5.82 3.83 -8.43
N SER A 59 6.71 3.24 -9.24
CA SER A 59 6.39 1.98 -9.95
C SER A 59 6.02 0.88 -8.96
N LYS A 60 6.85 0.69 -7.94
CA LYS A 60 6.63 -0.32 -6.89
C LYS A 60 5.32 -0.13 -6.13
N MET A 61 4.87 1.10 -5.89
CA MET A 61 3.59 1.38 -5.24
C MET A 61 2.40 1.19 -6.19
N LEU A 62 2.54 1.55 -7.47
CA LEU A 62 1.50 1.32 -8.47
C LEU A 62 1.29 -0.18 -8.74
N GLU A 63 2.35 -0.99 -8.68
CA GLU A 63 2.29 -2.45 -8.78
C GLU A 63 1.52 -3.11 -7.61
N LEU A 64 1.38 -2.40 -6.49
CA LEU A 64 0.60 -2.86 -5.34
C LEU A 64 -0.89 -2.52 -5.44
N LEU A 65 -1.29 -1.66 -6.39
CA LEU A 65 -2.70 -1.40 -6.67
C LEU A 65 -3.28 -2.61 -7.42
N ILE A 66 -4.39 -3.15 -6.89
CA ILE A 66 -5.15 -4.25 -7.52
C ILE A 66 -6.10 -3.70 -8.58
#